data_AF-X0J4I4-F1
#
_entry.id   AF-X0J4I4-F1
#
_cell.length_a   1.000
_cell.length_b   1.000
_cell.length_c   1.000
_cell.angle_alpha   90.00
_cell.angle_beta   90.00
_cell.angle_gamma   90.00
#
_symmetry.space_group_name_H-M   'P 1'
#
loop_
_entity.id
_entity.type
_entity.pdbx_description
1 polymer ?
#
loop_
_entity_poly.entity_id
_entity_poly.type
_entity_poly.pdbx_seq_one_letter_code
_entity_poly.pdbx_strand_id
1 'polypeptide(L)'
;MDNIITNACSTDTAGVFARDPVAWAKFAKAWYDPSLHQDTSINGLPSLSVPDAQTFPNRLLYPVDHLPMQNPAAEAILQKFLDDVTDAVGITVDKINLTQTIEKTVDRPLQGMLDDLTVLWTHNLITERAEPLTSNPSINELYRSFFRNAFTDDSSYKSAMENRTRDAALWHKQVLFSTNSSCSEFILLYDIGTSGLPSFREEGLNDSSGAASPVDPRGPESVSTVSSYFGDVDITVPIGQITYQSNLTFQEEVMPVTVNMVAKRGCDFVLFNLINKLVSEGVLSSVNTGKQAFQE
;
A
#
# COMPACT_ATOMS: atom_id res chain seq x y z
N MET A 1 -19.19 0.90 -5.49
CA MET A 1 -18.64 -0.43 -5.80
C MET A 1 -19.79 -1.34 -6.18
N ASP A 2 -20.40 -1.08 -7.33
CA ASP A 2 -21.57 -1.85 -7.75
C ASP A 2 -21.08 -3.20 -8.27
N ASN A 3 -21.67 -4.30 -7.79
CA ASN A 3 -21.34 -5.68 -8.15
C ASN A 3 -19.94 -6.18 -7.71
N ILE A 4 -19.34 -5.57 -6.69
CA ILE A 4 -18.13 -6.11 -6.01
C ILE A 4 -18.55 -6.64 -4.63
N ILE A 5 -18.05 -7.83 -4.26
CA ILE A 5 -18.20 -8.33 -2.89
C ILE A 5 -17.19 -7.56 -2.04
N THR A 6 -17.68 -6.63 -1.23
CA THR A 6 -16.88 -5.82 -0.32
C THR A 6 -16.84 -6.45 1.07
N ASN A 7 -15.66 -6.42 1.67
CA ASN A 7 -15.41 -6.60 3.08
C ASN A 7 -15.81 -5.34 3.87
N ALA A 8 -15.35 -4.17 3.42
CA ALA A 8 -15.59 -2.89 4.07
C ALA A 8 -15.82 -1.77 3.06
N CYS A 9 -17.04 -1.26 3.02
CA CYS A 9 -17.44 -0.24 2.04
C CYS A 9 -16.58 1.01 2.14
N SER A 10 -16.14 1.40 3.33
CA SER A 10 -15.39 2.63 3.58
C SER A 10 -13.91 2.57 3.16
N THR A 11 -13.35 1.38 2.95
CA THR A 11 -11.88 1.20 2.83
C THR A 11 -11.46 0.28 1.70
N ASP A 12 -12.29 -0.67 1.29
CA ASP A 12 -12.00 -1.51 0.12
C ASP A 12 -11.82 -0.63 -1.12
N THR A 13 -10.83 -0.97 -1.94
CA THR A 13 -10.54 -0.25 -3.18
C THR A 13 -10.26 -1.26 -4.27
N ALA A 14 -10.85 -1.06 -5.45
CA ALA A 14 -10.55 -1.89 -6.60
C ALA A 14 -9.21 -1.47 -7.20
N GLY A 15 -8.32 -2.44 -7.42
CA GLY A 15 -6.99 -2.23 -8.00
C GLY A 15 -6.82 -2.98 -9.31
N VAL A 16 -5.74 -2.65 -10.02
CA VAL A 16 -5.35 -3.32 -11.27
C VAL A 16 -3.89 -3.74 -11.24
N PHE A 17 -3.63 -4.93 -11.77
CA PHE A 17 -2.29 -5.48 -11.96
C PHE A 17 -1.99 -5.57 -13.45
N ALA A 18 -0.79 -5.15 -13.85
CA ALA A 18 -0.29 -5.34 -15.19
C ALA A 18 1.24 -5.45 -15.17
N ARG A 19 1.77 -6.14 -16.19
CA ARG A 19 3.22 -6.34 -16.33
C ARG A 19 3.92 -5.14 -16.97
N ASP A 20 3.20 -4.40 -17.80
CA ASP A 20 3.71 -3.22 -18.49
C ASP A 20 3.23 -1.97 -17.74
N PRO A 21 4.12 -1.17 -17.14
CA PRO A 21 3.75 0.01 -16.34
C PRO A 21 3.07 1.11 -17.17
N VAL A 22 3.37 1.23 -18.47
CA VAL A 22 2.76 2.23 -19.35
C VAL A 22 1.34 1.80 -19.73
N ALA A 23 1.14 0.52 -20.05
CA ALA A 23 -0.18 -0.05 -20.29
C ALA A 23 -1.05 0.01 -19.02
N TRP A 24 -0.45 -0.25 -17.85
CA TRP A 24 -1.09 -0.10 -16.54
C TRP A 24 -1.57 1.33 -16.33
N ALA A 25 -0.68 2.33 -16.46
CA ALA A 25 -1.00 3.73 -16.25
C ALA A 25 -2.11 4.20 -17.21
N LYS A 26 -2.04 3.79 -18.48
CA LYS A 26 -3.07 4.08 -19.48
C LYS A 26 -4.42 3.49 -19.11
N PHE A 27 -4.46 2.23 -18.69
CA PHE A 27 -5.71 1.57 -18.28
C PHE A 27 -6.27 2.22 -17.02
N ALA A 28 -5.45 2.40 -15.98
CA ALA A 28 -5.86 2.99 -14.72
C ALA A 28 -6.47 4.39 -14.95
N LYS A 29 -5.84 5.25 -15.74
CA LYS A 29 -6.40 6.56 -16.11
C LYS A 29 -7.77 6.48 -16.78
N ALA A 30 -7.95 5.53 -17.70
CA ALA A 30 -9.22 5.34 -18.39
C ALA A 30 -10.32 4.77 -17.47
N TRP A 31 -9.94 4.07 -16.40
CA TRP A 31 -10.87 3.45 -15.46
C TRP A 31 -11.31 4.38 -14.32
N TYR A 32 -10.56 5.46 -14.06
CA TYR A 32 -10.89 6.52 -13.09
C TYR A 32 -12.04 7.42 -13.59
N ASP A 33 -13.22 6.84 -13.78
CA ASP A 33 -14.43 7.57 -14.12
C ASP A 33 -14.96 8.32 -12.87
N PRO A 34 -15.21 9.65 -12.94
CA PRO A 34 -15.74 10.41 -11.81
C PRO A 34 -17.06 9.88 -11.23
N SER A 35 -17.88 9.17 -12.01
CA SER A 35 -19.10 8.52 -11.53
C SER A 35 -18.83 7.34 -10.60
N LEU A 36 -17.61 6.80 -10.60
CA LEU A 36 -17.16 5.74 -9.70
C LEU A 36 -16.52 6.28 -8.42
N HIS A 37 -16.30 7.61 -8.33
CA HIS A 37 -15.75 8.22 -7.13
C HIS A 37 -16.72 8.04 -5.97
N GLN A 38 -16.20 7.49 -4.88
CA GLN A 38 -17.00 7.24 -3.70
C GLN A 38 -17.35 8.54 -2.98
N ASP A 39 -18.61 8.64 -2.54
CA ASP A 39 -19.08 9.79 -1.76
C ASP A 39 -18.39 9.85 -0.38
N THR A 40 -18.08 11.07 0.06
CA THR A 40 -17.44 11.35 1.36
C THR A 40 -18.23 10.77 2.53
N SER A 41 -19.55 10.66 2.43
CA SER A 41 -20.39 10.02 3.46
C SER A 41 -20.08 8.54 3.69
N ILE A 42 -19.45 7.85 2.73
CA ILE A 42 -19.16 6.42 2.84
C ILE A 42 -17.78 6.17 3.47
N ASN A 43 -16.77 6.99 3.13
CA ASN A 43 -15.39 6.77 3.56
C ASN A 43 -14.84 7.83 4.54
N GLY A 44 -15.55 8.94 4.75
CA GLY A 44 -15.13 10.04 5.62
C GLY A 44 -14.02 10.89 5.03
N LEU A 45 -13.59 10.63 3.79
CA LEU A 45 -12.47 11.32 3.16
C LEU A 45 -12.96 12.44 2.24
N PRO A 46 -12.17 13.51 2.06
CA PRO A 46 -12.49 14.56 1.10
C PRO A 46 -12.80 13.99 -0.28
N SER A 47 -13.73 14.66 -0.99
CA SER A 47 -14.11 14.28 -2.34
C SER A 47 -12.88 14.20 -3.24
N LEU A 48 -12.82 13.13 -4.03
CA LEU A 48 -11.65 12.83 -4.85
C LEU A 48 -11.58 13.79 -6.04
N SER A 49 -10.46 14.49 -6.16
CA SER A 49 -10.09 15.32 -7.31
C SER A 49 -8.76 14.84 -7.84
N VAL A 50 -8.71 14.48 -9.14
CA VAL A 50 -7.58 13.78 -9.75
C VAL A 50 -6.98 14.59 -10.90
N PRO A 51 -6.16 15.62 -10.63
CA PRO A 51 -5.57 16.45 -11.67
C PRO A 51 -4.55 15.66 -12.50
N ASP A 52 -4.64 15.77 -13.83
CA ASP A 52 -3.66 15.21 -14.76
C ASP A 52 -2.46 16.15 -14.97
N ALA A 53 -1.72 16.44 -13.89
CA ALA A 53 -0.55 17.31 -13.95
C ALA A 53 0.73 16.53 -14.29
N GLN A 54 1.64 17.19 -15.00
CA GLN A 54 2.98 16.68 -15.35
C GLN A 54 4.08 17.24 -14.43
N THR A 55 3.67 17.87 -13.32
CA THR A 55 4.56 18.34 -12.26
C THR A 55 4.67 17.25 -11.20
N PHE A 56 5.87 16.68 -11.07
CA PHE A 56 6.11 15.58 -10.15
C PHE A 56 6.44 16.09 -8.73
N PRO A 57 6.23 15.25 -7.70
CA PRO A 57 6.74 15.52 -6.36
C PRO A 57 8.24 15.80 -6.39
N ASN A 58 8.74 16.67 -5.51
CA ASN A 58 10.15 17.04 -5.47
C ASN A 58 10.93 16.24 -4.42
N ARG A 59 10.21 15.56 -3.51
CA ARG A 59 10.79 14.96 -2.31
C ARG A 59 10.26 13.54 -2.13
N LEU A 60 11.11 12.66 -1.60
CA LEU A 60 10.76 11.28 -1.27
C LEU A 60 11.01 11.06 0.23
N LEU A 61 10.00 10.61 0.95
CA LEU A 61 10.08 10.24 2.35
C LEU A 61 10.54 8.78 2.46
N TYR A 62 11.68 8.57 3.10
CA TYR A 62 12.30 7.28 3.40
C TYR A 62 12.10 6.94 4.89
N PRO A 63 11.25 5.95 5.24
CA PRO A 63 10.99 5.53 6.62
C PRO A 63 12.15 4.74 7.23
N VAL A 64 12.94 5.34 8.12
CA VAL A 64 14.10 4.68 8.75
C VAL A 64 13.72 3.67 9.83
N ASP A 65 12.47 3.65 10.25
CA ASP A 65 11.88 2.67 11.15
C ASP A 65 11.36 1.42 10.45
N HIS A 66 11.30 1.41 9.11
CA HIS A 66 10.91 0.24 8.31
C HIS A 66 11.94 -0.17 7.26
N LEU A 67 12.91 0.70 6.97
CA LEU A 67 14.02 0.46 6.05
C LEU A 67 15.35 0.71 6.78
N PRO A 68 16.46 0.05 6.39
CA PRO A 68 16.71 -0.67 5.14
C PRO A 68 15.97 -2.01 5.01
N MET A 69 15.89 -2.54 3.79
CA MET A 69 15.42 -3.90 3.56
C MET A 69 16.28 -4.92 4.33
N GLN A 70 15.63 -5.92 4.90
CA GLN A 70 16.27 -7.00 5.65
C GLN A 70 17.28 -7.80 4.81
N ASN A 71 16.98 -8.07 3.53
CA ASN A 71 17.94 -8.70 2.62
C ASN A 71 18.91 -7.66 2.05
N PRO A 72 20.23 -7.75 2.32
CA PRO A 72 21.20 -6.77 1.83
C PRO A 72 21.28 -6.66 0.30
N ALA A 73 20.99 -7.73 -0.44
CA ALA A 73 20.96 -7.69 -1.90
C ALA A 73 19.73 -6.91 -2.41
N ALA A 74 18.59 -7.06 -1.75
CA ALA A 74 17.39 -6.28 -2.06
C ALA A 74 17.57 -4.81 -1.67
N GLU A 75 18.22 -4.55 -0.53
CA GLU A 75 18.59 -3.19 -0.11
C GLU A 75 19.49 -2.50 -1.13
N ALA A 76 20.48 -3.20 -1.69
CA ALA A 76 21.33 -2.64 -2.74
C ALA A 76 20.53 -2.25 -4.00
N ILE A 77 19.51 -3.05 -4.36
CA ILE A 77 18.58 -2.74 -5.46
C ILE A 77 17.75 -1.50 -5.11
N LEU A 78 17.23 -1.40 -3.88
CA LEU A 78 16.49 -0.22 -3.42
C LEU A 78 17.34 1.05 -3.51
N GLN A 79 18.58 1.02 -2.99
CA GLN A 79 19.46 2.20 -3.02
C GLN A 79 19.77 2.63 -4.46
N LYS A 80 20.05 1.66 -5.36
CA LYS A 80 20.22 1.97 -6.78
C LYS A 80 18.96 2.61 -7.39
N PHE A 81 17.78 2.06 -7.09
CA PHE A 81 16.52 2.63 -7.57
C PHE A 81 16.30 4.07 -7.07
N LEU A 82 16.63 4.37 -5.81
CA LEU A 82 16.54 5.72 -5.26
C LEU A 82 17.51 6.70 -5.97
N ASP A 83 18.73 6.26 -6.26
CA ASP A 83 19.71 7.04 -7.03
C ASP A 83 19.19 7.30 -8.46
N ASP A 84 18.71 6.26 -9.16
CA ASP A 84 18.19 6.37 -10.52
C ASP A 84 16.95 7.31 -10.58
N VAL A 85 16.05 7.25 -9.60
CA VAL A 85 14.90 8.16 -9.49
C VAL A 85 15.37 9.60 -9.25
N THR A 86 16.34 9.80 -8.37
CA THR A 86 16.92 11.12 -8.08
C THR A 86 17.51 11.74 -9.35
N ASP A 87 18.25 10.95 -10.13
CA ASP A 87 18.86 11.40 -11.38
C ASP A 87 17.83 11.67 -12.48
N ALA A 88 16.80 10.82 -12.60
CA ALA A 88 15.79 10.89 -13.66
C ALA A 88 14.81 12.07 -13.53
N VAL A 89 14.43 12.41 -12.29
CA VAL A 89 13.38 13.42 -12.03
C VAL A 89 13.75 14.48 -11.01
N GLY A 90 14.97 14.46 -10.47
CA GLY A 90 15.47 15.50 -9.56
C GLY A 90 14.84 15.46 -8.17
N ILE A 91 14.28 14.32 -7.76
CA ILE A 91 13.70 14.14 -6.43
C ILE A 91 14.80 14.04 -5.37
N THR A 92 14.64 14.70 -4.23
CA THR A 92 15.53 14.54 -3.07
C THR A 92 14.96 13.57 -2.04
N VAL A 93 15.80 12.74 -1.44
CA VAL A 93 15.39 11.77 -0.40
C VAL A 93 15.52 12.37 1.01
N ASP A 94 14.41 12.36 1.75
CA ASP A 94 14.32 12.76 3.16
C ASP A 94 14.08 11.55 4.05
N LYS A 95 14.97 11.35 5.01
CA LYS A 95 14.82 10.30 6.02
C LYS A 95 13.88 10.76 7.13
N ILE A 96 12.86 9.96 7.41
CA ILE A 96 11.89 10.20 8.48
C ILE A 96 11.72 8.96 9.34
N ASN A 97 11.33 9.14 10.60
CA ASN A 97 10.71 8.06 11.39
C ASN A 97 9.21 8.16 11.15
N LEU A 98 8.64 7.23 10.37
CA LEU A 98 7.26 7.29 9.90
C LEU A 98 6.28 7.19 11.07
N THR A 99 6.51 6.24 11.99
CA THR A 99 5.68 6.05 13.19
C THR A 99 5.59 7.35 13.98
N GLN A 100 6.73 7.95 14.32
CA GLN A 100 6.78 9.19 15.06
C GLN A 100 6.15 10.36 14.30
N THR A 101 6.35 10.43 12.97
CA THR A 101 5.74 11.47 12.14
C THR A 101 4.22 11.35 12.14
N ILE A 102 3.66 10.15 12.02
CA ILE A 102 2.22 9.91 12.10
C ILE A 102 1.72 10.34 13.47
N GLU A 103 2.28 9.80 14.56
CA GLU A 103 1.79 10.05 15.92
C GLU A 103 1.82 11.53 16.29
N LYS A 104 2.87 12.26 15.88
CA LYS A 104 2.95 13.72 16.06
C LYS A 104 1.93 14.49 15.22
N THR A 105 1.64 14.01 14.00
CA THR A 105 0.73 14.70 13.08
C THR A 105 -0.72 14.57 13.51
N VAL A 106 -1.12 13.38 13.96
CA VAL A 106 -2.51 13.08 14.34
C VAL A 106 -2.76 13.23 15.85
N ASP A 107 -1.71 13.45 16.64
CA ASP A 107 -1.74 13.63 18.10
C ASP A 107 -2.35 12.44 18.86
N ARG A 108 -1.98 11.22 18.45
CA ARG A 108 -2.40 9.95 19.08
C ARG A 108 -1.51 8.78 18.64
N PRO A 109 -1.47 7.67 19.40
CA PRO A 109 -0.65 6.51 19.05
C PRO A 109 -1.04 5.87 17.72
N LEU A 110 -0.06 5.34 16.99
CA LEU A 110 -0.27 4.63 15.73
C LEU A 110 -1.21 3.44 15.93
N GLN A 111 -1.08 2.71 17.04
CA GLN A 111 -1.95 1.56 17.33
C GLN A 111 -3.42 1.94 17.37
N GLY A 112 -3.79 3.10 17.95
CA GLY A 112 -5.19 3.54 17.98
C GLY A 112 -5.74 3.75 16.56
N MET A 113 -4.90 4.23 15.63
CA MET A 113 -5.26 4.38 14.21
C MET A 113 -5.54 3.03 13.54
N LEU A 114 -4.71 2.03 13.83
CA LEU A 114 -4.87 0.67 13.33
C LEU A 114 -6.10 -0.02 13.94
N ASP A 115 -6.41 0.28 15.20
CA ASP A 115 -7.62 -0.20 15.88
C ASP A 115 -8.88 0.39 15.21
N ASP A 116 -8.89 1.70 14.95
CA ASP A 116 -9.97 2.36 14.21
C ASP A 116 -10.14 1.72 12.81
N LEU A 117 -9.04 1.48 12.08
CA LEU A 117 -9.12 0.81 10.79
C LEU A 117 -9.67 -0.61 10.89
N THR A 118 -9.30 -1.36 11.93
CA THR A 118 -9.83 -2.72 12.17
C THR A 118 -11.34 -2.69 12.40
N VAL A 119 -11.86 -1.68 13.11
CA VAL A 119 -13.30 -1.45 13.25
C VAL A 119 -13.93 -1.19 11.88
N LEU A 120 -13.33 -0.32 11.05
CA LEU A 120 -13.84 -0.04 9.71
C LEU A 120 -13.83 -1.28 8.79
N TRP A 121 -12.77 -2.09 8.84
CA TRP A 121 -12.62 -3.32 8.05
C TRP A 121 -13.62 -4.40 8.39
N THR A 122 -14.11 -4.44 9.63
CA THR A 122 -14.94 -5.54 10.12
C THR A 122 -16.40 -5.18 10.24
N HIS A 123 -16.75 -3.89 10.35
CA HIS A 123 -18.13 -3.46 10.58
C HIS A 123 -19.11 -3.93 9.48
N ASN A 124 -18.89 -3.56 8.21
CA ASN A 124 -19.77 -3.99 7.11
C ASN A 124 -19.72 -5.52 6.92
N LEU A 125 -18.53 -6.13 7.02
CA LEU A 125 -18.38 -7.58 6.92
C LEU A 125 -19.28 -8.30 7.92
N ILE A 126 -19.27 -7.87 9.18
CA ILE A 126 -20.02 -8.54 10.24
C ILE A 126 -21.51 -8.25 10.08
N THR A 127 -21.89 -6.98 9.90
CA THR A 127 -23.29 -6.56 9.86
C THR A 127 -24.03 -7.01 8.60
N GLU A 128 -23.34 -7.13 7.46
CA GLU A 128 -23.98 -7.43 6.18
C GLU A 128 -23.69 -8.86 5.66
N ARG A 129 -22.60 -9.50 6.09
CA ARG A 129 -22.13 -10.77 5.49
C ARG A 129 -21.91 -11.92 6.46
N ALA A 130 -21.74 -11.70 7.76
CA ALA A 130 -21.33 -12.77 8.67
C ALA A 130 -22.40 -13.86 8.90
N GLU A 131 -23.69 -13.52 8.94
CA GLU A 131 -24.77 -14.46 9.27
C GLU A 131 -24.69 -15.80 8.51
N PRO A 132 -24.67 -15.83 7.16
CA PRO A 132 -24.55 -17.08 6.41
C PRO A 132 -23.20 -17.78 6.60
N LEU A 133 -22.15 -17.09 7.06
CA LEU A 133 -20.79 -17.61 7.20
C LEU A 133 -20.56 -18.32 8.54
N THR A 134 -21.31 -17.95 9.60
CA THR A 134 -21.17 -18.53 10.95
C THR A 134 -21.43 -20.04 11.01
N SER A 135 -22.33 -20.53 10.16
CA SER A 135 -22.85 -21.91 10.17
C SER A 135 -22.45 -22.73 8.93
N ASN A 136 -21.79 -22.11 7.94
CA ASN A 136 -21.41 -22.78 6.70
C ASN A 136 -20.20 -23.70 6.92
N PRO A 137 -20.33 -25.04 6.81
CA PRO A 137 -19.23 -25.98 7.07
C PRO A 137 -18.10 -25.92 6.02
N SER A 138 -18.31 -25.31 4.86
CA SER A 138 -17.30 -25.14 3.81
C SER A 138 -16.28 -24.05 4.12
N ILE A 139 -16.54 -23.19 5.11
CA ILE A 139 -15.61 -22.14 5.53
C ILE A 139 -14.60 -22.74 6.51
N ASN A 140 -13.33 -22.36 6.36
CA ASN A 140 -12.28 -22.75 7.29
C ASN A 140 -12.67 -22.41 8.75
N GLU A 141 -12.37 -23.32 9.67
CA GLU A 141 -12.78 -23.24 11.07
C GLU A 141 -12.37 -21.93 11.76
N LEU A 142 -11.19 -21.40 11.46
CA LEU A 142 -10.70 -20.15 12.03
C LEU A 142 -11.65 -18.99 11.71
N TYR A 143 -12.03 -18.84 10.44
CA TYR A 143 -12.96 -17.79 10.01
C TYR A 143 -14.38 -18.04 10.53
N ARG A 144 -14.85 -19.29 10.57
CA ARG A 144 -16.17 -19.61 11.18
C ARG A 144 -16.20 -19.23 12.66
N SER A 145 -15.11 -19.51 13.38
CA SER A 145 -14.96 -19.14 14.79
C SER A 145 -14.92 -17.63 14.97
N PHE A 146 -14.19 -16.90 14.12
CA PHE A 146 -14.21 -15.45 14.10
C PHE A 146 -15.64 -14.92 13.92
N PHE A 147 -16.35 -15.32 12.86
CA PHE A 147 -17.70 -14.83 12.60
C PHE A 147 -18.71 -15.13 13.72
N ARG A 148 -18.59 -16.28 14.39
CA ARG A 148 -19.48 -16.63 15.51
C ARG A 148 -19.29 -15.75 16.74
N ASN A 149 -18.07 -15.23 16.94
CA ASN A 149 -17.71 -14.43 18.11
C ASN A 149 -17.59 -12.94 17.79
N ALA A 150 -17.69 -12.57 16.52
CA ALA A 150 -17.59 -11.21 16.05
C ALA A 150 -18.75 -10.36 16.56
N PHE A 151 -18.43 -9.21 17.10
CA PHE A 151 -19.39 -8.21 17.55
C PHE A 151 -18.97 -6.85 17.02
N THR A 152 -19.95 -6.04 16.62
CA THR A 152 -19.74 -4.69 16.12
C THR A 152 -20.57 -3.70 16.92
N ASP A 153 -20.00 -2.53 17.16
CA ASP A 153 -20.66 -1.39 17.78
C ASP A 153 -20.70 -0.22 16.80
N ASP A 154 -21.91 0.24 16.46
CA ASP A 154 -22.12 1.38 15.56
C ASP A 154 -21.51 2.67 16.12
N SER A 155 -21.42 2.79 17.45
CA SER A 155 -20.83 3.98 18.08
C SER A 155 -19.33 4.02 17.85
N SER A 156 -18.65 2.87 18.00
CA SER A 156 -17.24 2.69 17.69
C SER A 156 -16.95 2.89 16.19
N TYR A 157 -17.81 2.38 15.30
CA TYR A 157 -17.68 2.63 13.85
C TYR A 157 -17.78 4.13 13.52
N LYS A 158 -18.76 4.83 14.11
CA LYS A 158 -18.91 6.27 13.93
C LYS A 158 -17.68 7.04 14.43
N SER A 159 -17.16 6.71 15.61
CA SER A 159 -15.95 7.34 16.15
C SER A 159 -14.71 7.05 15.30
N ALA A 160 -14.56 5.83 14.78
CA ALA A 160 -13.47 5.47 13.87
C ALA A 160 -13.53 6.28 12.56
N MET A 161 -14.73 6.49 12.00
CA MET A 161 -14.94 7.34 10.83
C MET A 161 -14.62 8.82 11.09
N GLU A 162 -15.04 9.36 12.23
CA GLU A 162 -14.71 10.74 12.65
C GLU A 162 -13.20 10.93 12.86
N ASN A 163 -12.54 9.94 13.47
CA ASN A 163 -11.09 9.93 13.65
C ASN A 163 -10.37 9.91 12.30
N ARG A 164 -10.72 8.97 11.41
CA ARG A 164 -10.12 8.87 10.07
C ARG A 164 -10.26 10.17 9.29
N THR A 165 -11.43 10.79 9.30
CA THR A 165 -11.70 12.06 8.63
C THR A 165 -10.73 13.14 9.09
N ARG A 166 -10.60 13.33 10.42
CA ARG A 166 -9.70 14.32 11.02
C ARG A 166 -8.25 14.00 10.72
N ASP A 167 -7.84 12.76 10.93
CA ASP A 167 -6.45 12.32 10.84
C ASP A 167 -5.94 12.41 9.40
N ALA A 168 -6.73 11.99 8.41
CA ALA A 168 -6.41 12.15 6.98
C ALA A 168 -6.28 13.62 6.60
N ALA A 169 -7.16 14.50 7.09
CA ALA A 169 -7.05 15.93 6.84
C ALA A 169 -5.76 16.54 7.42
N LEU A 170 -5.30 16.08 8.59
CA LEU A 170 -4.03 16.51 9.18
C LEU A 170 -2.84 15.96 8.39
N TRP A 171 -2.87 14.68 8.04
CA TRP A 171 -1.84 14.00 7.22
C TRP A 171 -1.63 14.70 5.87
N HIS A 172 -2.72 14.95 5.15
CA HIS A 172 -2.70 15.64 3.84
C HIS A 172 -2.42 17.13 3.92
N LYS A 173 -2.39 17.72 5.13
CA LYS A 173 -2.03 19.13 5.34
C LYS A 173 -0.58 19.29 5.79
N GLN A 174 -0.06 18.34 6.56
CA GLN A 174 1.24 18.48 7.24
C GLN A 174 2.34 17.60 6.66
N VAL A 175 1.99 16.43 6.08
CA VAL A 175 2.97 15.45 5.60
C VAL A 175 2.85 15.28 4.08
N LEU A 176 1.79 14.64 3.58
CA LEU A 176 1.55 14.51 2.14
C LEU A 176 0.70 15.68 1.64
N PHE A 177 1.25 16.90 1.67
CA PHE A 177 0.54 18.10 1.27
C PHE A 177 0.74 18.49 -0.20
N SER A 178 -0.17 19.30 -0.72
CA SER A 178 -0.07 19.94 -2.03
C SER A 178 0.60 21.32 -1.91
N THR A 179 1.33 21.72 -2.95
CA THR A 179 1.82 23.10 -3.15
C THR A 179 1.12 23.73 -4.36
N ASN A 180 1.37 25.01 -4.62
CA ASN A 180 0.83 25.67 -5.82
C ASN A 180 1.35 25.03 -7.12
N SER A 181 2.48 24.34 -7.06
CA SER A 181 3.16 23.73 -8.21
C SER A 181 3.10 22.21 -8.24
N SER A 182 2.69 21.54 -7.16
CA SER A 182 2.61 20.09 -7.10
C SER A 182 1.35 19.61 -6.38
N CYS A 183 0.68 18.61 -6.95
CA CYS A 183 -0.45 17.94 -6.30
C CYS A 183 0.00 17.25 -4.99
N SER A 184 1.18 16.64 -4.99
CA SER A 184 1.80 16.04 -3.81
C SER A 184 3.24 16.50 -3.76
N GLU A 185 3.65 17.20 -2.71
CA GLU A 185 5.05 17.63 -2.56
C GLU A 185 5.99 16.45 -2.36
N PHE A 186 5.47 15.40 -1.71
CA PHE A 186 6.21 14.20 -1.33
C PHE A 186 5.66 12.93 -1.98
N ILE A 187 6.55 11.96 -2.11
CA ILE A 187 6.23 10.54 -2.26
C ILE A 187 6.67 9.84 -0.98
N LEU A 188 5.80 9.07 -0.33
CA LEU A 188 6.23 8.13 0.70
C LEU A 188 6.61 6.81 0.04
N LEU A 189 7.81 6.32 0.32
CA LEU A 189 8.29 5.03 -0.19
C LEU A 189 8.35 4.01 0.94
N TYR A 190 7.89 2.78 0.67
CA TYR A 190 8.02 1.67 1.61
C TYR A 190 8.06 0.33 0.87
N ASP A 191 8.34 -0.76 1.58
CA ASP A 191 8.18 -2.13 1.06
C ASP A 191 7.00 -2.81 1.77
N ILE A 192 5.98 -3.24 1.01
CA ILE A 192 4.86 -4.03 1.56
C ILE A 192 5.25 -5.49 1.83
N GLY A 193 6.33 -5.95 1.20
CA GLY A 193 6.76 -7.33 1.24
C GLY A 193 7.58 -7.67 2.48
N THR A 194 8.36 -8.73 2.31
CA THR A 194 9.23 -9.32 3.32
C THR A 194 10.67 -8.85 3.15
N SER A 195 10.87 -7.64 2.63
CA SER A 195 12.18 -7.00 2.47
C SER A 195 13.21 -7.84 1.72
N GLY A 196 12.75 -8.47 0.63
CA GLY A 196 13.59 -9.33 -0.20
C GLY A 196 13.88 -10.70 0.41
N LEU A 197 13.04 -11.20 1.32
CA LEU A 197 13.09 -12.59 1.78
C LEU A 197 11.88 -13.38 1.25
N PRO A 198 12.03 -14.65 0.83
CA PRO A 198 10.89 -15.47 0.44
C PRO A 198 9.91 -15.67 1.61
N SER A 199 8.63 -15.68 1.27
CA SER A 199 7.55 -16.12 2.16
C SER A 199 6.85 -17.33 1.57
N PHE A 200 6.82 -18.41 2.34
CA PHE A 200 6.26 -19.69 1.97
C PHE A 200 4.83 -19.84 2.49
N ARG A 201 4.03 -20.60 1.74
CA ARG A 201 2.69 -21.02 2.18
C ARG A 201 2.75 -21.95 3.39
N GLU A 202 3.81 -22.73 3.49
CA GLU A 202 4.06 -23.59 4.65
C GLU A 202 4.67 -22.75 5.77
N GLU A 203 3.86 -22.44 6.77
CA GLU A 203 4.21 -21.51 7.86
C GLU A 203 5.54 -21.86 8.54
N GLY A 204 5.78 -23.14 8.83
CA GLY A 204 7.01 -23.59 9.48
C GLY A 204 8.30 -23.35 8.67
N LEU A 205 8.21 -23.04 7.37
CA LEU A 205 9.37 -22.65 6.57
C LEU A 205 9.73 -21.17 6.74
N ASN A 206 8.80 -20.33 7.20
CA ASN A 206 9.05 -18.89 7.36
C ASN A 206 9.88 -18.55 8.59
N ASP A 207 10.00 -19.48 9.53
CA ASP A 207 10.92 -19.38 10.69
C ASP A 207 12.37 -19.76 10.32
N SER A 208 12.61 -20.24 9.10
CA SER A 208 13.94 -20.64 8.64
C SER A 208 14.83 -19.44 8.33
N SER A 209 16.15 -19.63 8.48
CA SER A 209 17.12 -18.60 8.10
C SER A 209 17.00 -18.26 6.61
N GLY A 210 16.80 -16.98 6.30
CA GLY A 210 16.64 -16.51 4.92
C GLY A 210 15.20 -16.57 4.39
N ALA A 211 14.21 -16.75 5.25
CA ALA A 211 12.79 -16.59 4.94
C ALA A 211 12.16 -15.58 5.91
N ALA A 212 10.96 -15.10 5.60
CA ALA A 212 10.18 -14.28 6.51
C ALA A 212 8.68 -14.45 6.30
N SER A 213 7.93 -14.24 7.38
CA SER A 213 6.48 -14.08 7.31
C SER A 213 6.14 -12.64 6.93
N PRO A 214 5.05 -12.41 6.18
CA PRO A 214 4.54 -11.07 5.96
C PRO A 214 4.17 -10.43 7.30
N VAL A 215 4.29 -9.12 7.39
CA VAL A 215 3.94 -8.36 8.59
C VAL A 215 2.44 -8.49 8.90
N ASP A 216 2.07 -8.55 10.18
CA ASP A 216 0.64 -8.51 10.58
C ASP A 216 0.05 -7.15 10.16
N PRO A 217 -0.99 -7.13 9.30
CA PRO A 217 -1.57 -5.88 8.80
C PRO A 217 -2.20 -4.99 9.88
N ARG A 218 -2.42 -5.51 11.10
CA ARG A 218 -2.97 -4.76 12.25
C ARG A 218 -1.89 -4.21 13.19
N GLY A 219 -0.63 -4.54 12.94
CA GLY A 219 0.51 -4.12 13.73
C GLY A 219 1.16 -2.83 13.19
N PRO A 220 1.92 -2.11 14.04
CA PRO A 220 2.60 -0.87 13.67
C PRO A 220 3.64 -1.04 12.57
N GLU A 221 4.16 -2.26 12.37
CA GLU A 221 5.10 -2.58 11.30
C GLU A 221 4.45 -2.60 9.91
N SER A 222 3.11 -2.65 9.81
CA SER A 222 2.40 -2.70 8.53
C SER A 222 2.21 -1.32 7.91
N VAL A 223 3.22 -0.87 7.18
CA VAL A 223 3.20 0.45 6.52
C VAL A 223 2.07 0.58 5.50
N SER A 224 1.73 -0.49 4.78
CA SER A 224 0.65 -0.47 3.78
C SER A 224 -0.74 -0.14 4.34
N THR A 225 -0.94 -0.45 5.62
CA THR A 225 -2.17 -0.16 6.35
C THR A 225 -2.36 1.35 6.54
N VAL A 226 -1.26 2.11 6.59
CA VAL A 226 -1.27 3.58 6.73
C VAL A 226 -1.95 4.24 5.53
N SER A 227 -1.55 3.87 4.31
CA SER A 227 -2.14 4.41 3.07
C SER A 227 -3.62 4.05 2.93
N SER A 228 -4.02 2.86 3.37
CA SER A 228 -5.43 2.44 3.43
C SER A 228 -6.25 3.32 4.39
N TYR A 229 -5.68 3.65 5.56
CA TYR A 229 -6.33 4.52 6.53
C TYR A 229 -6.46 5.96 6.02
N PHE A 230 -5.39 6.57 5.50
CA PHE A 230 -5.43 7.95 5.00
C PHE A 230 -6.10 8.08 3.62
N GLY A 231 -6.30 6.96 2.92
CA GLY A 231 -6.86 6.92 1.57
C GLY A 231 -5.96 7.57 0.53
N ASP A 232 -4.65 7.41 0.73
CA ASP A 232 -3.61 7.83 -0.19
C ASP A 232 -3.60 6.99 -1.47
N VAL A 233 -3.04 7.53 -2.55
CA VAL A 233 -2.76 6.69 -3.73
C VAL A 233 -1.48 5.90 -3.45
N ASP A 234 -1.54 4.60 -3.64
CA ASP A 234 -0.47 3.66 -3.35
C ASP A 234 -0.30 2.69 -4.52
N ILE A 235 0.90 2.64 -5.08
CA ILE A 235 1.23 1.76 -6.20
C ILE A 235 2.46 0.95 -5.88
N THR A 236 2.43 -0.34 -6.20
CA THR A 236 3.59 -1.22 -6.07
C THR A 236 4.29 -1.34 -7.42
N VAL A 237 5.60 -1.07 -7.46
CA VAL A 237 6.44 -1.23 -8.65
C VAL A 237 7.56 -2.24 -8.39
N PRO A 238 7.78 -3.21 -9.29
CA PRO A 238 8.99 -4.03 -9.30
C PRO A 238 10.20 -3.18 -9.71
N ILE A 239 11.26 -3.23 -8.91
CA ILE A 239 12.49 -2.42 -9.10
C ILE A 239 13.73 -3.28 -9.35
N GLY A 240 13.59 -4.60 -9.24
CA GLY A 240 14.65 -5.55 -9.54
C GLY A 240 14.25 -6.95 -9.11
N GLN A 241 15.22 -7.84 -9.05
CA GLN A 241 15.02 -9.20 -8.57
C GLN A 241 16.28 -9.70 -7.88
N ILE A 242 16.10 -10.65 -6.98
CA ILE A 242 17.18 -11.34 -6.30
C ILE A 242 17.04 -12.84 -6.49
N THR A 243 18.13 -13.53 -6.26
CA THR A 243 18.20 -14.98 -6.31
C THR A 243 18.37 -15.53 -4.89
N TYR A 244 17.70 -16.63 -4.57
CA TYR A 244 17.79 -17.29 -3.27
C TYR A 244 17.75 -18.81 -3.41
N GLN A 245 18.31 -19.51 -2.42
CA GLN A 245 18.21 -20.97 -2.34
C GLN A 245 16.91 -21.34 -1.61
N SER A 246 16.01 -22.02 -2.31
CA SER A 246 14.68 -22.33 -1.80
C SER A 246 14.69 -23.55 -0.89
N ASN A 247 14.19 -23.38 0.35
CA ASN A 247 14.00 -24.49 1.30
C ASN A 247 12.86 -25.44 0.91
N LEU A 248 12.07 -25.08 -0.11
CA LEU A 248 10.98 -25.92 -0.63
C LEU A 248 11.42 -26.75 -1.83
N THR A 249 12.06 -26.12 -2.81
CA THR A 249 12.45 -26.78 -4.07
C THR A 249 13.88 -27.33 -4.02
N PHE A 250 14.68 -26.90 -3.04
CA PHE A 250 16.11 -27.19 -2.95
C PHE A 250 16.87 -26.78 -4.20
N GLN A 251 16.39 -25.75 -4.88
CA GLN A 251 16.98 -25.15 -6.07
C GLN A 251 17.14 -23.66 -5.85
N GLU A 252 17.96 -23.08 -6.71
CA GLU A 252 18.04 -21.64 -6.85
C GLU A 252 16.77 -21.11 -7.53
N GLU A 253 16.11 -20.15 -6.88
CA GLU A 253 14.88 -19.51 -7.35
C GLU A 253 15.06 -17.99 -7.35
N VAL A 254 14.22 -17.29 -8.13
CA VAL A 254 14.28 -15.84 -8.28
C VAL A 254 13.02 -15.21 -7.69
N MET A 255 13.19 -14.10 -6.98
CA MET A 255 12.09 -13.33 -6.40
C MET A 255 12.19 -11.86 -6.81
N PRO A 256 11.09 -11.22 -7.24
CA PRO A 256 11.08 -9.79 -7.51
C PRO A 256 11.30 -9.00 -6.21
N VAL A 257 12.01 -7.88 -6.34
CA VAL A 257 12.09 -6.82 -5.32
C VAL A 257 11.15 -5.71 -5.76
N THR A 258 10.27 -5.30 -4.85
CA THR A 258 9.25 -4.29 -5.10
C THR A 258 9.34 -3.17 -4.09
N VAL A 259 8.83 -2.01 -4.46
CA VAL A 259 8.54 -0.91 -3.53
C VAL A 259 7.17 -0.34 -3.81
N ASN A 260 6.58 0.21 -2.77
CA ASN A 260 5.39 1.02 -2.85
C ASN A 260 5.79 2.49 -2.98
N MET A 261 5.12 3.19 -3.89
CA MET A 261 5.20 4.64 -4.04
C MET A 261 3.84 5.22 -3.69
N VAL A 262 3.80 6.10 -2.71
CA VAL A 262 2.56 6.67 -2.17
C VAL A 262 2.56 8.16 -2.38
N ALA A 263 1.47 8.70 -2.93
CA ALA A 263 1.25 10.14 -2.99
C ALA A 263 -0.05 10.53 -2.29
N LYS A 264 -0.20 11.82 -2.00
CA LYS A 264 -1.41 12.37 -1.40
C LYS A 264 -2.66 11.88 -2.15
N ARG A 265 -3.72 11.55 -1.41
CA ARG A 265 -5.08 11.31 -1.96
C ARG A 265 -5.45 12.29 -3.07
N GLY A 266 -5.82 11.76 -4.23
CA GLY A 266 -6.20 12.52 -5.42
C GLY A 266 -5.04 12.81 -6.37
N CYS A 267 -3.80 12.52 -6.00
CA CYS A 267 -2.65 12.74 -6.89
C CYS A 267 -2.33 11.52 -7.76
N ASP A 268 -3.32 10.66 -8.00
CA ASP A 268 -3.21 9.40 -8.71
C ASP A 268 -2.64 9.60 -10.11
N PHE A 269 -3.20 10.52 -10.90
CA PHE A 269 -2.71 10.76 -12.27
C PHE A 269 -1.30 11.36 -12.30
N VAL A 270 -0.93 12.14 -11.29
CA VAL A 270 0.45 12.65 -11.14
C VAL A 270 1.42 11.49 -10.89
N LEU A 271 1.05 10.57 -10.00
CA LEU A 271 1.86 9.38 -9.73
C LEU A 271 1.93 8.46 -10.95
N PHE A 272 0.84 8.29 -11.70
CA PHE A 272 0.83 7.49 -12.94
C PHE A 272 1.69 8.14 -14.03
N ASN A 273 1.69 9.47 -14.13
CA ASN A 273 2.58 10.21 -15.03
C ASN A 273 4.04 10.06 -14.62
N LEU A 274 4.34 10.07 -13.32
CA LEU A 274 5.68 9.81 -12.81
C LEU A 274 6.15 8.41 -13.21
N ILE A 275 5.29 7.39 -13.12
CA ILE A 275 5.62 6.04 -13.61
C ILE A 275 5.99 6.06 -15.10
N ASN A 276 5.20 6.72 -15.94
CA ASN A 276 5.54 6.84 -17.37
C ASN A 276 6.88 7.56 -17.58
N LYS A 277 7.17 8.61 -16.80
CA LYS A 277 8.45 9.31 -16.83
C LYS A 277 9.60 8.39 -16.45
N LEU A 278 9.49 7.66 -15.34
CA LEU A 278 10.51 6.70 -14.90
C LEU A 278 10.74 5.58 -15.91
N VAL A 279 9.71 5.14 -16.64
CA VAL A 279 9.88 4.21 -17.76
C VAL A 279 10.63 4.85 -18.92
N SER A 280 10.29 6.09 -19.29
CA SER A 280 10.96 6.81 -20.38
C SER A 280 12.45 7.10 -20.11
N GLU A 281 12.82 7.22 -18.83
CA GLU A 281 14.20 7.39 -18.37
C GLU A 281 14.92 6.05 -18.12
N GLY A 282 14.25 4.91 -18.34
CA GLY A 282 14.83 3.57 -18.18
C GLY A 282 14.96 3.09 -16.74
N VAL A 283 14.38 3.81 -15.76
CA VAL A 283 14.37 3.43 -14.34
C VAL A 283 13.41 2.28 -14.07
N LEU A 284 12.23 2.31 -14.71
CA LEU A 284 11.23 1.25 -14.64
C LEU A 284 11.08 0.56 -15.99
N SER A 285 10.72 -0.73 -15.96
CA SER A 285 10.51 -1.52 -17.17
C SER A 285 9.38 -2.52 -16.99
N SER A 286 8.97 -3.13 -18.11
CA SER A 286 7.99 -4.21 -18.08
C SER A 286 8.58 -5.45 -17.45
N VAL A 287 7.76 -6.21 -16.71
CA VAL A 287 8.15 -7.51 -16.19
C VAL A 287 7.77 -8.66 -17.13
N ASN A 288 8.59 -9.69 -17.12
CA ASN A 288 8.38 -10.93 -17.86
C ASN A 288 7.31 -11.81 -17.22
N THR A 289 6.94 -12.87 -17.94
CA THR A 289 6.19 -14.01 -17.40
C THR A 289 7.14 -15.17 -17.12
N GLY A 290 6.80 -16.02 -16.15
CA GLY A 290 7.57 -17.23 -15.85
C GLY A 290 8.38 -17.07 -14.57
N LYS A 291 9.62 -17.59 -14.57
CA LYS A 291 10.45 -17.70 -13.36
C LYS A 291 11.21 -16.43 -12.98
N GLN A 292 11.38 -15.49 -13.91
CA GLN A 292 12.16 -14.26 -13.70
C GLN A 292 11.32 -13.05 -14.09
N ALA A 293 11.41 -11.97 -13.31
CA ALA A 293 10.70 -10.71 -13.58
C ALA A 293 11.45 -9.87 -14.63
N PHE A 294 12.78 -9.90 -14.62
CA PHE A 294 13.66 -9.15 -15.50
C PHE A 294 14.63 -10.10 -16.22
N GLN A 295 15.04 -9.72 -17.44
CA GLN A 295 16.12 -10.44 -18.14
C GLN A 295 17.46 -10.06 -17.52
N GLU A 296 18.37 -11.03 -17.42
CA GLU A 296 19.77 -10.81 -17.05
C GLU A 296 20.56 -10.04 -18.12
#